data_AF-A0A1V4YL86-F1
#
_entry.id   AF-A0A1V4YL86-F1
#
_cell.length_a   1.000
_cell.length_b   1.000
_cell.length_c   1.000
_cell.angle_alpha   90.00
_cell.angle_beta   90.00
_cell.angle_gamma   90.00
#
_symmetry.space_group_name_H-M   'P 1'
#
loop_
_entity.id
_entity.type
_entity.pdbx_description
1 polymer ?
#
loop_
_entity_poly.entity_id
_entity_poly.type
_entity_poly.pdbx_seq_one_letter_code
_entity_poly.pdbx_strand_id
1 'polypeptide(L)' 'MDNLVTQTVTDASVNWLEGSGYELESVDIQSLNNNVMVTIIGNGPLPPIEKLEKQIKGKIHGKNIEVDVLHSDTYLVTS' A
#
# COMPACT_ATOMS: atom_id res chain seq x y z
N MET A 1 16.91 8.86 -1.74
CA MET A 1 16.46 8.13 -0.54
C MET A 1 15.00 7.73 -0.70
N ASP A 2 14.13 8.67 -1.08
CA ASP A 2 12.68 8.43 -1.20
C ASP A 2 12.32 7.39 -2.27
N ASN A 3 13.01 7.39 -3.41
CA ASN A 3 12.83 6.37 -4.44
C ASN A 3 13.08 4.92 -3.95
N LEU A 4 14.03 4.74 -3.02
CA LEU A 4 14.32 3.42 -2.43
C LEU A 4 13.21 2.97 -1.47
N VAL A 5 12.63 3.93 -0.72
CA VAL A 5 11.50 3.67 0.16
C VAL A 5 10.28 3.27 -0.67
N THR A 6 9.96 4.05 -1.71
CA THR A 6 8.85 3.75 -2.63
C THR A 6 9.00 2.36 -3.23
N GLN A 7 10.16 2.03 -3.81
CA GLN A 7 10.42 0.69 -4.37
C GLN A 7 10.25 -0.42 -3.32
N THR A 8 10.81 -0.24 -2.13
CA THR A 8 10.71 -1.24 -1.04
C THR A 8 9.26 -1.49 -0.65
N VAL A 9 8.46 -0.42 -0.54
CA VAL A 9 7.05 -0.52 -0.17
C VAL A 9 6.22 -1.08 -1.32
N THR A 10 6.51 -0.71 -2.56
CA THR A 10 5.89 -1.30 -3.77
C THR A 10 6.10 -2.80 -3.80
N ASP A 11 7.34 -3.29 -3.72
CA ASP A 11 7.64 -4.72 -3.77
C ASP A 11 6.97 -5.49 -2.62
N ALA A 12 7.00 -4.93 -1.40
CA ALA A 12 6.35 -5.54 -0.24
C ALA A 12 4.83 -5.56 -0.37
N SER A 13 4.24 -4.52 -0.95
CA SER A 13 2.79 -4.41 -1.16
C SER A 13 2.30 -5.39 -2.22
N VAL A 14 3.02 -5.53 -3.34
CA VAL A 14 2.69 -6.52 -4.37
C VAL A 14 2.70 -7.94 -3.78
N ASN A 15 3.73 -8.30 -3.01
CA ASN A 15 3.79 -9.60 -2.34
C ASN A 15 2.71 -9.77 -1.26
N TRP A 16 2.38 -8.70 -0.53
CA TRP A 16 1.36 -8.73 0.50
C TRP A 16 -0.03 -8.98 -0.09
N LEU A 17 -0.35 -8.38 -1.23
CA LEU A 17 -1.65 -8.45 -1.90
C LEU A 17 -1.84 -9.71 -2.75
N GLU A 18 -0.82 -10.55 -2.90
CA GLU A 18 -0.90 -11.76 -3.73
C GLU A 18 -2.07 -12.66 -3.29
N GLY A 19 -3.01 -12.91 -4.21
CA GLY A 19 -4.21 -13.74 -3.97
C GLY A 19 -5.33 -13.06 -3.16
N SER A 20 -5.21 -11.76 -2.84
CA SER A 20 -6.20 -11.02 -2.03
C SER A 20 -7.38 -10.43 -2.82
N GLY A 21 -7.28 -10.36 -4.15
CA GLY A 21 -8.26 -9.65 -5.00
C GLY A 21 -8.08 -8.13 -5.04
N TYR A 22 -7.06 -7.61 -4.34
CA TYR A 22 -6.61 -6.23 -4.43
C TYR A 22 -5.31 -6.13 -5.25
N GLU A 23 -5.16 -5.01 -5.95
CA GLU A 23 -3.97 -4.63 -6.69
C GLU A 23 -3.42 -3.31 -6.13
N LEU A 24 -2.10 -3.12 -6.24
CA LEU A 24 -1.46 -1.88 -5.84
C LEU A 24 -1.74 -0.79 -6.88
N GLU A 25 -2.29 0.34 -6.45
CA GLU A 25 -2.55 1.50 -7.30
C GLU A 25 -1.39 2.50 -7.24
N SER A 26 -1.01 2.94 -6.04
CA SER A 26 0.05 3.93 -5.85
C SER A 26 0.74 3.80 -4.50
N VAL A 27 1.97 4.35 -4.44
CA VAL A 27 2.76 4.47 -3.21
C VAL A 27 3.32 5.88 -3.14
N ASP A 28 2.83 6.66 -2.18
CA ASP A 28 3.15 8.08 -2.03
C ASP A 28 3.80 8.36 -0.69
N ILE A 29 4.92 9.08 -0.71
CA ILE A 29 5.59 9.51 0.51
C ILE A 29 5.05 10.89 0.90
N GLN A 30 4.28 10.92 1.98
CA GLN A 30 3.77 12.15 2.56
C GLN A 30 4.84 12.82 3.41
N SER A 31 5.51 13.83 2.83
CA SER A 31 6.60 14.57 3.48
C SER A 31 6.21 15.28 4.78
N LEU A 32 4.94 15.67 4.93
CA LEU A 32 4.46 16.43 6.10
C LEU A 32 4.40 15.57 7.37
N ASN A 33 4.06 14.29 7.26
CA ASN A 33 3.80 13.41 8.40
C ASN A 33 4.79 12.23 8.49
N ASN A 34 5.84 12.24 7.65
CA ASN A 34 6.77 11.13 7.50
C ASN A 34 6.05 9.78 7.29
N ASN A 35 4.99 9.80 6.49
CA ASN A 35 4.13 8.66 6.25
C ASN A 35 4.26 8.17 4.81
N VAL A 36 4.06 6.87 4.59
CA VAL A 36 3.94 6.29 3.26
C VAL A 36 2.51 5.82 3.08
N MET A 37 1.79 6.47 2.17
CA MET A 37 0.45 6.09 1.77
C MET A 37 0.55 5.01 0.69
N VAL A 38 -0.15 3.90 0.90
CA VAL A 38 -0.26 2.80 -0.04
C VAL A 38 -1.72 2.71 -0.46
N THR A 39 -2.01 3.08 -1.69
CA THR A 39 -3.37 3.00 -2.22
C THR A 39 -3.53 1.67 -2.94
N ILE A 40 -4.57 0.92 -2.59
CA ILE A 40 -4.91 -0.35 -3.23
C ILE A 40 -6.30 -0.29 -3.80
N ILE A 41 -6.51 -0.98 -4.92
CA ILE A 41 -7.81 -1.06 -5.58
C ILE A 41 -8.22 -2.50 -5.81
N GLY A 42 -9.49 -2.81 -5.60
CA GLY A 42 -10.02 -4.13 -5.89
C GLY A 42 -11.09 -4.56 -4.90
N ASN A 43 -11.35 -5.86 -4.88
CA ASN A 43 -12.35 -6.47 -4.03
C ASN A 43 -11.88 -7.85 -3.58
N GLY A 44 -11.93 -8.11 -2.28
CA GLY A 44 -11.60 -9.42 -1.73
C GLY A 44 -11.22 -9.37 -0.25
N PRO A 45 -10.69 -10.47 0.30
CA PRO A 45 -10.19 -10.48 1.67
C PRO A 45 -8.86 -9.72 1.78
N LEU A 46 -8.90 -8.53 2.39
CA LEU A 46 -7.69 -7.77 2.67
C LEU A 46 -6.78 -8.56 3.63
N PRO A 47 -5.51 -8.85 3.28
CA PRO A 47 -4.62 -9.57 4.16
C PRO A 47 -4.25 -8.69 5.38
N PRO A 48 -3.83 -9.28 6.51
CA PRO A 48 -3.46 -8.50 7.69
C PRO A 48 -2.30 -7.54 7.39
N ILE A 49 -2.45 -6.26 7.75
CA ILE A 49 -1.45 -5.21 7.51
C ILE A 49 -0.12 -5.49 8.22
N GLU A 50 -0.16 -6.22 9.33
CA GLU A 50 1.04 -6.65 10.07
C GLU A 50 2.03 -7.45 9.20
N LYS A 51 1.54 -8.14 8.16
CA LYS A 51 2.41 -8.85 7.20
C LYS A 51 3.20 -7.87 6.34
N LEU A 52 2.57 -6.78 5.90
CA LEU A 52 3.23 -5.70 5.16
C LEU A 52 4.25 -5.00 6.06
N GLU A 53 3.83 -4.60 7.28
CA GLU A 53 4.70 -3.93 8.25
C GLU A 53 5.96 -4.74 8.57
N LYS A 54 5.83 -6.06 8.74
CA LYS A 54 6.99 -6.95 8.96
C LYS A 54 7.98 -6.96 7.80
N GLN A 55 7.51 -6.90 6.55
CA GLN A 55 8.38 -6.95 5.37
C GLN A 55 9.22 -5.69 5.19
N ILE A 56 8.69 -4.54 5.62
CA ILE A 56 9.30 -3.21 5.46
C ILE A 56 9.96 -2.69 6.73
N LYS A 57 9.75 -3.35 7.88
CA LYS A 57 10.32 -2.95 9.16
C LYS A 57 11.83 -2.79 9.06
N GLY A 58 12.33 -1.61 9.47
CA GLY A 58 13.75 -1.26 9.39
C GLY A 58 14.25 -0.85 8.00
N LYS A 59 13.45 -0.99 6.94
CA LYS A 59 13.82 -0.60 5.57
C LYS A 59 13.32 0.78 5.17
N ILE A 60 12.27 1.28 5.84
CA ILE A 60 11.65 2.59 5.54
C ILE A 60 12.07 3.72 6.51
N HIS A 61 13.19 3.54 7.22
CA HIS A 61 13.83 4.56 8.09
C HIS A 61 12.89 5.28 9.07
N GLY A 62 12.00 4.54 9.73
CA GLY A 62 11.09 5.10 10.74
C GLY A 62 9.90 5.87 10.17
N LYS A 63 9.63 5.76 8.86
CA LYS A 63 8.34 6.15 8.29
C LYS A 63 7.23 5.22 8.75
N ASN A 64 6.03 5.75 8.87
CA ASN A 64 4.81 4.96 9.09
C ASN A 64 4.26 4.49 7.74
N ILE A 65 3.34 3.52 7.78
CA ILE A 65 2.51 3.13 6.64
C ILE A 65 1.05 3.40 6.97
N GLU A 66 0.35 3.98 6.00
CA GLU A 66 -1.10 3.99 5.92
C GLU A 66 -1.53 3.29 4.63
N VAL A 67 -2.63 2.55 4.69
CA VAL A 67 -3.22 1.89 3.52
C VAL A 67 -4.58 2.51 3.26
N ASP A 68 -4.76 3.04 2.06
CA ASP A 68 -6.04 3.50 1.55
C ASP A 68 -6.65 2.44 0.62
N VAL A 69 -7.92 2.13 0.81
CA VAL A 69 -8.59 1.01 0.15
C VAL A 69 -9.71 1.53 -0.74
N LEU A 70 -9.49 1.43 -2.05
CA LEU A 70 -10.46 1.77 -3.07
C LEU A 70 -11.20 0.49 -3.50
N HIS A 71 -12.49 0.41 -3.17
CA HIS A 71 -13.32 -0.70 -3.62
C HIS A 71 -13.67 -0.52 -5.09
N SER A 72 -13.40 -1.53 -5.93
CA SER A 72 -13.66 -1.45 -7.37
C SER A 72 -15.15 -1.34 -7.72
N ASP A 73 -16.04 -1.78 -6.84
CA ASP A 73 -17.50 -1.66 -7.03
C ASP A 73 -18.00 -0.21 -6.88
N THR A 74 -17.20 0.65 -6.25
CA THR A 74 -17.54 2.07 -6.04
C THR A 74 -17.31 2.94 -7.28
N TYR A 75 -16.69 2.40 -8.34
CA TYR A 75 -16.51 3.07 -9.64
C TYR A 75 -17.68 2.81 -10.61
N LEU A 76 -18.90 2.61 -10.09
CA LEU A 76 -20.15 2.66 -10.85
C LEU A 76 -20.84 4.03 -10.71
N VAL A 77 -20.17 5.11 -11.12
CA VAL A 77 -20.79 6.43 -11.32
C VAL A 77 -20.07 7.10 -12.49
N THR A 78 -20.64 7.45 -13.64
CA THR A 78 -22.00 7.48 -14.20
C THR A 78 -21.77 7.56 -15.72
N SER A 79 -22.38 6.68 -16.53
CA SER A 79 -22.57 6.94 -17.97
C SER A 79 -23.90 7.65 -18.19
#